data_AF-A0A0D1ZB07-F1
#
_entry.id   AF-A0A0D1ZB07-F1
#
_cell.length_a   1.000
_cell.length_b   1.000
_cell.length_c   1.000
_cell.angle_alpha   90.00
_cell.angle_beta   90.00
_cell.angle_gamma   90.00
#
_symmetry.space_group_name_H-M   'P 1'
#
loop_
_entity.id
_entity.type
_entity.pdbx_description
1 polymer ?
#
loop_
_entity_poly.entity_id
_entity_poly.type
_entity_poly.pdbx_seq_one_letter_code
_entity_poly.pdbx_strand_id
1 'polypeptide(L)'
;METFENIYLDLSKQSGRCRLAESGLGWKPSGGSDPFTLDNNQIAAAQWSRASKGYELKIITRDPSVIQLDGFEQEDFDRAAKAFKIWYGINLENKEHALRGWNWGKAEFGRAELAFNVQNRPAFEIPYSEIANTNLAGKNEIAVEFNLGNEPAQNGANGHAAGATKNRGRKAAAARDELVEMRFYIPGTVSKKEVNGDEDASGAEDEEVDEQNAANLFYETLMDKAEIGEVAGATFATFQDILHLTPRGRFDIDMYENSFRLRGKTYDYKIQYQSIKKFFILPKNDEVHTLITLGLDPPLRQGQTRYPFIVMQLKLDEEVNLDLNMTEELLETKYKDKLDSHYEAPIHHVIAKVFKGLSGKKIIMPSKDFVSHHNMNGVKCSIKANEGLLFCLDKSFMFVPKPATYVQIESIASITMSRVGGALAASRTFDITITLKNGQGEHQFSNINREEQQPLEAFFQAKGIRFKNEMLDDSSTLLKAALNDQDLASSDDDDAGANRGSADEDDESPDEDFQADSDSDVAEEYDSAHESSGSDASDAEMPDADDDADDDDAAPSDDDRPKKKIKK
;
A
#
# COMPACT_ATOMS: atom_id res chain seq x y z
N MET A 1 -9.70 33.02 -33.41
CA MET A 1 -9.89 31.72 -32.72
C MET A 1 -8.95 30.74 -33.37
N GLU A 2 -8.06 30.13 -32.59
CA GLU A 2 -7.12 29.12 -33.08
C GLU A 2 -7.67 27.74 -32.75
N THR A 3 -7.52 26.78 -33.66
CA THR A 3 -7.97 25.39 -33.47
C THR A 3 -6.82 24.44 -33.74
N PHE A 4 -6.71 23.43 -32.89
CA PHE A 4 -5.75 22.35 -32.93
C PHE A 4 -6.50 21.02 -32.84
N GLU A 5 -6.16 20.09 -33.73
CA GLU A 5 -6.79 18.77 -33.80
C GLU A 5 -5.89 17.72 -33.13
N ASN A 6 -6.45 16.55 -32.83
CA ASN A 6 -5.71 15.42 -32.23
C ASN A 6 -5.05 15.72 -30.86
N ILE A 7 -5.59 16.67 -30.10
CA ILE A 7 -5.07 17.06 -28.79
C ILE A 7 -5.67 16.17 -27.69
N TYR A 8 -4.87 15.74 -26.73
CA TYR A 8 -5.28 14.92 -25.59
C TYR A 8 -5.28 15.79 -24.33
N LEU A 9 -6.42 15.84 -23.63
CA LEU A 9 -6.54 16.54 -22.36
C LEU A 9 -6.24 15.58 -21.20
N ASP A 10 -5.34 15.96 -20.30
CA ASP A 10 -5.06 15.28 -19.03
C ASP A 10 -4.85 13.77 -19.18
N LEU A 11 -3.95 13.38 -20.10
CA LEU A 11 -3.65 11.98 -20.41
C LEU A 11 -4.86 11.14 -20.87
N SER A 12 -5.93 11.79 -21.36
CA SER A 12 -7.10 11.12 -21.93
C SER A 12 -6.69 10.08 -22.98
N LYS A 13 -7.41 8.95 -23.01
CA LYS A 13 -7.26 7.92 -24.03
C LYS A 13 -7.77 8.38 -25.41
N GLN A 14 -8.75 9.28 -25.42
CA GLN A 14 -9.32 9.82 -26.66
C GLN A 14 -8.69 11.17 -26.99
N SER A 15 -8.36 11.36 -28.27
CA SER A 15 -8.02 12.67 -28.80
C SER A 15 -9.26 13.54 -28.94
N GLY A 16 -9.04 14.84 -29.00
CA GLY A 16 -10.07 15.83 -29.21
C GLY A 16 -9.53 17.05 -29.94
N ARG A 17 -10.41 18.04 -30.05
CA ARG A 17 -10.13 19.32 -30.67
C ARG A 17 -9.97 20.38 -29.59
N CYS A 18 -8.78 20.98 -29.52
CA CYS A 18 -8.52 22.14 -28.67
C CYS A 18 -8.80 23.43 -29.45
N ARG A 19 -9.45 24.39 -28.81
CA ARG A 19 -9.75 25.72 -29.35
C ARG A 19 -9.30 26.77 -28.35
N LEU A 20 -8.51 27.72 -28.83
CA LEU A 20 -8.16 28.93 -28.11
C LEU A 20 -9.00 30.08 -28.65
N ALA A 21 -9.62 30.83 -27.75
CA ALA A 21 -10.48 31.97 -28.06
C ALA A 21 -10.23 33.10 -27.06
N GLU A 22 -10.75 34.29 -27.36
CA GLU A 22 -10.62 35.44 -26.45
C GLU A 22 -11.24 35.17 -25.07
N SER A 23 -12.37 34.45 -25.03
CA SER A 23 -13.05 34.08 -23.79
C SER A 23 -12.32 32.99 -22.98
N GLY A 24 -11.36 32.28 -23.58
CA GLY A 24 -10.66 31.19 -22.94
C GLY A 24 -10.42 29.98 -23.84
N LEU A 25 -10.20 28.83 -23.20
CA LEU A 25 -9.85 27.56 -23.84
C LEU A 25 -11.03 26.60 -23.83
N GLY A 26 -11.24 25.88 -24.93
CA GLY A 26 -12.20 24.78 -25.00
C GLY A 26 -11.58 23.55 -25.62
N TRP A 27 -11.78 22.38 -25.01
CA TRP A 27 -11.39 21.09 -25.56
C TRP A 27 -12.61 20.20 -25.75
N LYS A 28 -12.83 19.68 -26.95
CA LYS A 28 -13.93 18.78 -27.26
C LYS A 28 -13.40 17.41 -27.68
N PRO A 29 -13.75 16.32 -26.98
CA PRO A 29 -13.36 14.96 -27.36
C PRO A 29 -13.99 14.55 -28.70
N SER A 30 -13.25 13.77 -29.49
CA SER A 30 -13.72 13.26 -30.79
C SER A 30 -14.92 12.30 -30.66
N GLY A 31 -15.10 11.67 -29.49
CA GLY A 31 -16.18 10.71 -29.19
C GLY A 31 -17.53 11.32 -28.80
N GLY A 32 -17.70 12.64 -28.82
CA GLY A 32 -19.00 13.29 -28.60
C GLY A 32 -19.40 13.51 -27.13
N SER A 33 -18.49 13.33 -26.17
CA SER A 33 -18.70 13.73 -24.77
C SER A 33 -18.67 15.25 -24.56
N ASP A 34 -19.08 15.67 -23.36
CA ASP A 34 -19.14 17.08 -22.97
C ASP A 34 -17.80 17.79 -23.20
N PRO A 35 -17.80 19.00 -23.79
CA PRO A 35 -16.60 19.77 -23.95
C PRO A 35 -16.08 20.25 -22.58
N PHE A 36 -14.77 20.21 -22.41
CA PHE A 36 -14.08 20.92 -21.36
C PHE A 36 -13.92 22.40 -21.75
N THR A 37 -14.14 23.32 -20.82
CA THR A 37 -13.95 24.75 -21.04
C THR A 37 -13.27 25.37 -19.83
N LEU A 38 -12.32 26.28 -20.10
CA LEU A 38 -11.58 27.05 -19.12
C LEU A 38 -11.66 28.53 -19.49
N ASP A 39 -12.14 29.36 -18.57
CA ASP A 39 -12.26 30.81 -18.79
C ASP A 39 -10.88 31.48 -18.76
N ASN A 40 -10.69 32.54 -19.55
CA ASN A 40 -9.41 33.26 -19.59
C ASN A 40 -8.97 33.78 -18.22
N ASN A 41 -9.91 34.15 -17.35
CA ASN A 41 -9.63 34.69 -16.02
C ASN A 41 -9.10 33.62 -15.07
N GLN A 42 -9.29 32.34 -15.40
CA GLN A 42 -8.81 31.22 -14.60
C GLN A 42 -7.37 30.83 -14.97
N ILE A 43 -6.82 31.33 -16.07
CA ILE A 43 -5.45 31.03 -16.51
C ILE A 43 -4.48 31.90 -15.71
N ALA A 44 -3.50 31.28 -15.03
CA ALA A 44 -2.46 31.99 -14.27
C ALA A 44 -1.11 31.97 -14.99
N ALA A 45 -0.70 30.81 -15.51
CA ALA A 45 0.54 30.65 -16.26
C ALA A 45 0.40 29.55 -17.31
N ALA A 46 1.27 29.57 -18.31
CA ALA A 46 1.32 28.54 -19.35
C ALA A 46 2.76 28.21 -19.73
N GLN A 47 3.03 26.92 -19.91
CA GLN A 47 4.33 26.38 -20.24
C GLN A 47 4.19 25.48 -21.46
N TRP A 48 5.23 25.50 -22.29
CA TRP A 48 5.36 24.68 -23.48
C TRP A 48 6.59 23.80 -23.35
N SER A 49 6.44 22.50 -23.55
CA SER A 49 7.53 21.56 -23.40
C SER A 49 7.36 20.33 -24.30
N ARG A 50 8.41 19.52 -24.40
CA ARG A 50 8.38 18.26 -25.15
C ARG A 50 7.76 17.16 -24.28
N ALA A 51 6.82 16.41 -24.84
CA ALA A 51 6.11 15.31 -24.17
C ALA A 51 6.02 14.04 -25.04
N SER A 52 5.39 12.98 -24.52
CA SER A 52 5.34 11.65 -25.15
C SER A 52 4.60 11.63 -26.49
N LYS A 53 3.58 12.49 -26.67
CA LYS A 53 2.75 12.58 -27.89
C LYS A 53 3.06 13.80 -28.76
N GLY A 54 4.24 14.42 -28.62
CA GLY A 54 4.58 15.63 -29.35
C GLY A 54 5.04 16.74 -28.41
N TYR A 55 4.43 17.90 -28.54
CA TYR A 55 4.57 18.98 -27.57
C TYR A 55 3.35 19.05 -26.67
N GLU A 56 3.59 19.52 -25.45
CA GLU A 56 2.61 19.73 -24.41
C GLU A 56 2.44 21.22 -24.15
N LEU A 57 1.19 21.63 -24.00
CA LEU A 57 0.80 22.91 -23.43
C LEU A 57 0.27 22.64 -22.01
N LYS A 58 1.10 22.95 -21.01
CA LYS A 58 0.76 22.86 -19.59
C LYS A 58 0.23 24.21 -19.11
N ILE A 59 -0.96 24.23 -18.51
CA ILE A 59 -1.61 25.42 -18.00
C ILE A 59 -1.75 25.31 -16.49
N ILE A 60 -1.32 26.34 -15.77
CA ILE A 60 -1.53 26.48 -14.33
C ILE A 60 -2.68 27.46 -14.13
N THR A 61 -3.70 27.05 -13.39
CA THR A 61 -4.88 27.88 -13.12
C THR A 61 -4.73 28.72 -11.86
N ARG A 62 -5.60 29.74 -11.69
CA ARG A 62 -5.62 30.59 -10.50
C ARG A 62 -6.12 29.86 -9.26
N ASP A 63 -7.10 28.98 -9.40
CA ASP A 63 -7.33 27.89 -8.43
C ASP A 63 -6.18 26.88 -8.65
N PRO A 64 -5.31 26.55 -7.68
CA PRO A 64 -4.11 25.75 -7.89
C PRO A 64 -4.42 24.37 -8.48
N SER A 65 -4.39 24.31 -9.81
CA SER A 65 -4.56 23.09 -10.59
C SER A 65 -3.72 23.18 -11.85
N VAL A 66 -3.27 22.03 -12.31
CA VAL A 66 -2.54 21.89 -13.56
C VAL A 66 -3.53 21.37 -14.60
N ILE A 67 -3.42 21.77 -15.86
CA ILE A 67 -4.14 21.21 -17.01
C ILE A 67 -3.09 20.89 -18.08
N GLN A 68 -3.13 19.68 -18.63
CA GLN A 68 -2.15 19.22 -19.61
C GLN A 68 -2.83 18.94 -20.93
N LEU A 69 -2.31 19.52 -22.01
CA LEU A 69 -2.80 19.30 -23.37
C LEU A 69 -1.63 18.79 -24.21
N ASP A 70 -1.69 17.53 -24.60
CA ASP A 70 -0.65 16.87 -25.40
C ASP A 70 -1.07 16.74 -26.86
N GLY A 71 -0.10 16.61 -27.76
CA GLY A 71 -0.36 16.30 -29.17
C GLY A 71 -0.11 17.47 -30.12
N PHE A 72 0.48 18.55 -29.63
CA PHE A 72 0.85 19.68 -30.48
C PHE A 72 2.08 19.38 -31.32
N GLU A 73 2.14 19.98 -32.51
CA GLU A 73 3.30 19.96 -33.38
C GLU A 73 4.26 21.10 -33.03
N GLN A 74 5.52 21.03 -33.47
CA GLN A 74 6.50 22.08 -33.19
C GLN A 74 6.08 23.43 -33.78
N GLU A 75 5.45 23.39 -34.97
CA GLU A 75 4.98 24.56 -35.71
C GLU A 75 3.78 25.26 -35.01
N ASP A 76 3.08 24.56 -34.11
CA ASP A 76 1.96 25.13 -33.37
C ASP A 76 2.39 26.11 -32.27
N PHE A 77 3.67 26.09 -31.88
CA PHE A 77 4.19 26.96 -30.81
C PHE A 77 3.92 28.44 -31.09
N ASP A 78 4.23 28.93 -32.29
CA ASP A 78 4.08 30.35 -32.62
C ASP A 78 2.60 30.78 -32.60
N ARG A 79 1.70 29.90 -33.06
CA ARG A 79 0.25 30.12 -33.04
C ARG A 79 -0.27 30.15 -31.61
N ALA A 80 0.13 29.20 -30.77
CA ALA A 80 -0.26 29.13 -29.37
C ALA A 80 0.29 30.31 -28.56
N ALA A 81 1.59 30.60 -28.68
CA ALA A 81 2.24 31.71 -27.98
C ALA A 81 1.59 33.06 -28.33
N LYS A 82 1.28 33.29 -29.60
CA LYS A 82 0.57 34.49 -30.05
C LYS A 82 -0.84 34.57 -29.46
N ALA A 83 -1.58 33.47 -29.44
CA ALA A 83 -2.91 33.42 -28.84
C ALA A 83 -2.88 33.73 -27.34
N PHE A 84 -1.97 33.12 -26.58
CA PHE A 84 -1.81 33.36 -25.13
C PHE A 84 -1.42 34.80 -24.82
N LYS A 85 -0.50 35.38 -25.60
CA LYS A 85 -0.05 36.75 -25.41
C LYS A 85 -1.15 37.77 -25.73
N ILE A 86 -1.89 37.57 -26.82
CA ILE A 86 -2.92 38.54 -27.26
C ILE A 86 -4.20 38.42 -26.43
N TRP A 87 -4.70 37.21 -26.18
CA TRP A 87 -6.00 37.02 -25.55
C TRP A 87 -5.93 36.93 -24.03
N TYR A 88 -4.85 36.38 -23.47
CA TYR A 88 -4.75 36.14 -22.03
C TYR A 88 -3.72 37.02 -21.35
N GLY A 89 -2.88 37.74 -22.12
CA GLY A 89 -1.78 38.54 -21.58
C GLY A 89 -0.68 37.69 -20.93
N ILE A 90 -0.58 36.41 -21.30
CA ILE A 90 0.36 35.45 -20.70
C ILE A 90 1.44 35.10 -21.71
N ASN A 91 2.70 35.14 -21.26
CA ASN A 91 3.82 34.63 -22.06
C ASN A 91 3.85 33.10 -21.94
N LEU A 92 3.83 32.42 -23.08
CA LEU A 92 3.99 30.98 -23.13
C LEU A 92 5.48 30.63 -22.98
N GLU A 93 5.85 30.09 -21.82
CA GLU A 93 7.25 29.79 -21.50
C GLU A 93 7.70 28.47 -22.11
N ASN A 94 8.73 28.49 -22.96
CA ASN A 94 9.33 27.26 -23.49
C ASN A 94 10.30 26.67 -22.46
N LYS A 95 10.02 25.46 -21.98
CA LYS A 95 10.83 24.73 -21.00
C LYS A 95 11.42 23.47 -21.61
N GLU A 96 12.73 23.35 -21.52
CA GLU A 96 13.47 22.13 -21.87
C GLU A 96 13.62 21.23 -20.64
N HIS A 97 13.21 19.96 -20.78
CA HIS A 97 13.39 18.97 -19.73
C HIS A 97 14.84 18.47 -19.60
N ALA A 98 15.21 18.00 -18.41
CA ALA A 98 16.49 17.36 -18.17
C ALA A 98 16.49 15.91 -18.71
N LEU A 99 17.21 15.68 -19.83
CA LEU A 99 17.26 14.37 -20.50
C LEU A 99 18.49 13.51 -20.14
N ARG A 100 19.34 13.99 -19.22
CA ARG A 100 20.62 13.33 -18.88
C ARG A 100 20.49 12.10 -17.97
N GLY A 101 19.31 11.86 -17.39
CA GLY A 101 19.08 10.76 -16.45
C GLY A 101 19.77 10.92 -15.09
N TRP A 102 20.19 12.13 -14.73
CA TRP A 102 20.76 12.41 -13.41
C TRP A 102 19.65 12.53 -12.37
N ASN A 103 19.86 11.89 -11.22
CA ASN A 103 18.88 11.81 -10.14
C ASN A 103 19.19 12.74 -8.97
N TRP A 104 20.14 13.67 -9.12
CA TRP A 104 20.47 14.69 -8.13
C TRP A 104 20.06 16.06 -8.66
N GLY A 105 19.36 16.82 -7.81
CA GLY A 105 18.73 18.07 -8.21
C GLY A 105 18.15 18.81 -7.01
N LYS A 106 17.40 19.87 -7.31
CA LYS A 106 16.68 20.67 -6.31
C LYS A 106 15.20 20.52 -6.54
N ALA A 107 14.46 20.29 -5.47
CA ALA A 107 13.01 20.29 -5.50
C ALA A 107 12.49 21.70 -5.19
N GLU A 108 11.61 22.21 -6.03
CA GLU A 108 11.00 23.54 -5.92
C GLU A 108 9.49 23.41 -5.79
N PHE A 109 8.94 24.01 -4.74
CA PHE A 109 7.52 23.99 -4.49
C PHE A 109 6.82 25.12 -5.26
N GLY A 110 6.19 24.78 -6.38
CA GLY A 110 5.40 25.70 -7.18
C GLY A 110 4.03 26.03 -6.56
N ARG A 111 3.16 26.62 -7.36
CA ARG A 111 1.77 26.96 -6.95
C ARG A 111 0.86 25.75 -6.93
N ALA A 112 0.98 24.85 -7.91
CA ALA A 112 0.08 23.71 -8.10
C ALA A 112 0.83 22.38 -8.24
N GLU A 113 2.16 22.41 -8.31
CA GLU A 113 3.01 21.25 -8.54
C GLU A 113 4.37 21.39 -7.84
N LEU A 114 4.95 20.26 -7.47
CA LEU A 114 6.33 20.10 -7.04
C LEU A 114 7.20 19.85 -8.28
N ALA A 115 8.18 20.71 -8.55
CA ALA A 115 9.12 20.54 -9.66
C ALA A 115 10.47 20.03 -9.16
N PHE A 116 11.04 19.00 -9.78
CA PHE A 116 12.40 18.56 -9.48
C PHE A 116 13.35 18.99 -10.61
N ASN A 117 14.25 19.91 -10.30
CA ASN A 117 15.15 20.54 -11.25
C ASN A 117 16.55 19.93 -11.20
N VAL A 118 17.05 19.53 -12.36
CA VAL A 118 18.43 19.07 -12.58
C VAL A 118 19.11 20.11 -13.47
N GLN A 119 20.14 20.80 -12.94
CA GLN A 119 20.82 21.91 -13.63
C GLN A 119 19.83 23.01 -14.12
N ASN A 120 18.90 23.43 -13.26
CA ASN A 120 17.87 24.43 -13.56
C ASN A 120 16.89 24.04 -14.70
N ARG A 121 16.82 22.75 -15.04
CA ARG A 121 15.84 22.20 -15.98
C ARG A 121 14.92 21.21 -15.25
N PRO A 122 13.61 21.26 -15.46
CA PRO A 122 12.70 20.29 -14.85
C PRO A 122 13.01 18.88 -15.36
N ALA A 123 13.21 17.93 -14.46
CA ALA A 123 13.29 16.51 -14.78
C ALA A 123 11.89 15.88 -14.74
N PHE A 124 11.10 16.22 -13.72
CA PHE A 124 9.69 15.87 -13.61
C PHE A 124 8.96 16.89 -12.72
N GLU A 125 7.65 16.95 -12.87
CA GLU A 125 6.76 17.73 -12.04
C GLU A 125 5.61 16.86 -11.53
N ILE A 126 5.30 16.99 -10.25
CA ILE A 126 4.21 16.27 -9.59
C ILE A 126 3.13 17.28 -9.20
N PRO A 127 1.96 17.27 -9.87
CA PRO A 127 0.83 18.08 -9.44
C PRO A 127 0.38 17.67 -8.05
N TYR A 128 0.18 18.63 -7.14
CA TYR A 128 -0.22 18.34 -5.77
C TYR A 128 -1.55 17.58 -5.69
N SER A 129 -2.46 17.85 -6.63
CA SER A 129 -3.74 17.14 -6.73
C SER A 129 -3.61 15.63 -6.99
N GLU A 130 -2.50 15.18 -7.58
CA GLU A 130 -2.27 13.75 -7.87
C GLU A 130 -1.71 12.99 -6.66
N ILE A 131 -1.27 13.71 -5.62
CA ILE A 131 -0.74 13.13 -4.40
C ILE A 131 -1.92 12.66 -3.53
N ALA A 132 -1.95 11.37 -3.23
CA ALA A 132 -2.91 10.78 -2.30
C ALA A 132 -2.48 11.00 -0.85
N ASN A 133 -1.18 10.80 -0.61
CA ASN A 133 -0.60 10.79 0.71
C ASN A 133 0.91 11.01 0.63
N THR A 134 1.52 11.42 1.74
CA THR A 134 2.97 11.48 1.88
C THR A 134 3.36 11.04 3.28
N ASN A 135 4.55 10.47 3.42
CA ASN A 135 5.06 10.02 4.71
C ASN A 135 6.60 10.03 4.76
N LEU A 136 7.13 10.17 5.98
CA LEU A 136 8.55 10.04 6.26
C LEU A 136 8.91 8.54 6.28
N ALA A 137 9.41 8.03 5.15
CA ALA A 137 9.82 6.63 5.00
C ALA A 137 11.11 6.30 5.78
N GLY A 138 11.94 7.32 6.02
CA GLY A 138 13.18 7.23 6.77
C GLY A 138 13.64 8.60 7.25
N LYS A 139 14.81 8.66 7.93
CA LYS A 139 15.31 9.94 8.49
C LYS A 139 15.47 11.02 7.43
N ASN A 140 15.90 10.63 6.22
CA ASN A 140 16.13 11.54 5.10
C ASN A 140 15.33 11.10 3.86
N GLU A 141 14.29 10.28 4.05
CA GLU A 141 13.53 9.69 2.95
C GLU A 141 12.06 10.04 3.07
N ILE A 142 11.50 10.58 1.99
CA ILE A 142 10.09 10.95 1.91
C ILE A 142 9.47 10.12 0.81
N ALA A 143 8.42 9.39 1.16
CA ALA A 143 7.57 8.69 0.21
C ALA A 143 6.36 9.57 -0.13
N VAL A 144 6.04 9.59 -1.42
CA VAL A 144 4.89 10.28 -2.01
C VAL A 144 4.07 9.22 -2.71
N GLU A 145 2.85 9.01 -2.22
CA GLU A 145 1.90 8.04 -2.75
C GLU A 145 0.90 8.76 -3.66
N PHE A 146 0.58 8.17 -4.80
CA PHE A 146 -0.27 8.78 -5.82
C PHE A 146 -1.68 8.21 -5.82
N ASN A 147 -2.65 9.02 -6.25
CA ASN A 147 -4.04 8.58 -6.41
C ASN A 147 -4.16 7.53 -7.53
N LEU A 148 -4.69 6.35 -7.21
CA LEU A 148 -4.85 5.25 -8.16
C LEU A 148 -6.26 5.22 -8.79
N GLY A 149 -6.38 4.68 -10.01
CA GLY A 149 -7.64 4.67 -10.77
C GLY A 149 -8.77 3.85 -10.15
N ASN A 150 -8.42 2.86 -9.33
CA ASN A 150 -9.37 1.93 -8.71
C ASN A 150 -9.95 2.40 -7.38
N GLU A 151 -9.51 3.54 -6.86
CA GLU A 151 -10.10 4.11 -5.64
C GLU A 151 -11.39 4.85 -5.97
N PRO A 152 -12.41 4.93 -5.09
CA PRO A 152 -13.61 5.73 -5.36
C PRO A 152 -13.21 7.21 -5.48
N ALA A 153 -13.70 7.92 -6.50
CA ALA A 153 -13.40 9.34 -6.72
C ALA A 153 -13.53 10.11 -5.41
N GLN A 154 -12.41 10.65 -4.89
CA GLN A 154 -12.46 11.70 -3.88
C GLN A 154 -12.89 12.99 -4.59
N ASN A 155 -14.12 12.97 -5.13
CA ASN A 155 -14.80 14.22 -5.39
C ASN A 155 -14.93 14.87 -4.02
N GLY A 156 -14.22 15.97 -3.79
CA GLY A 156 -14.57 16.88 -2.71
C GLY A 156 -16.09 17.08 -2.73
N ALA A 157 -16.71 17.21 -1.56
CA ALA A 157 -18.16 17.33 -1.41
C ALA A 157 -18.79 18.50 -2.21
N ASN A 158 -17.97 19.36 -2.82
CA ASN A 158 -18.38 20.35 -3.79
C ASN A 158 -18.22 19.78 -5.20
N GLY A 159 -19.35 19.63 -5.90
CA GLY A 159 -19.41 19.24 -7.31
C GLY A 159 -18.43 20.03 -8.20
N HIS A 160 -18.23 19.55 -9.43
CA HIS A 160 -17.17 20.02 -10.34
C HIS A 160 -16.99 21.55 -10.30
N ALA A 161 -15.91 22.01 -9.66
CA ALA A 161 -15.54 23.42 -9.68
C ALA A 161 -15.36 23.86 -11.14
N ALA A 162 -15.74 25.10 -11.47
CA ALA A 162 -15.64 25.61 -12.82
C ALA A 162 -14.19 25.50 -13.34
N GLY A 163 -13.99 24.81 -14.47
CA GLY A 163 -12.66 24.58 -15.05
C GLY A 163 -11.91 23.35 -14.52
N ALA A 164 -12.50 22.55 -13.63
CA ALA A 164 -11.94 21.26 -13.22
C ALA A 164 -12.27 20.15 -14.23
N THR A 165 -11.27 19.35 -14.61
CA THR A 165 -11.49 18.15 -15.43
C THR A 165 -12.12 17.04 -14.58
N LYS A 166 -12.87 16.12 -15.21
CA LYS A 166 -13.42 14.93 -14.53
C LYS A 166 -12.32 14.05 -13.91
N ASN A 167 -11.07 14.23 -14.34
CA ASN A 167 -9.90 13.49 -13.90
C ASN A 167 -9.03 14.27 -12.91
N ARG A 168 -9.50 15.41 -12.35
CA ARG A 168 -8.71 16.20 -11.39
C ARG A 168 -8.21 15.31 -10.25
N GLY A 169 -6.89 15.25 -10.10
CA GLY A 169 -6.21 14.43 -9.09
C GLY A 169 -6.08 12.95 -9.42
N ARG A 170 -6.43 12.52 -10.64
CA ARG A 170 -6.32 11.13 -11.13
C ARG A 170 -5.94 11.06 -12.59
N LYS A 171 -5.21 12.05 -13.08
CA LYS A 171 -4.76 12.07 -14.46
C LYS A 171 -3.80 10.91 -14.73
N ALA A 172 -2.91 10.63 -13.78
CA ALA A 172 -1.95 9.54 -13.88
C ALA A 172 -2.65 8.16 -14.01
N ALA A 173 -3.82 7.99 -13.39
CA ALA A 173 -4.61 6.77 -13.47
C ALA A 173 -5.26 6.51 -14.85
N ALA A 174 -5.30 7.52 -15.74
CA ALA A 174 -5.79 7.33 -17.10
C ALA A 174 -4.75 6.61 -18.00
N ALA A 175 -3.48 6.60 -17.58
CA ALA A 175 -2.38 5.97 -18.29
C ALA A 175 -2.48 4.43 -18.24
N ARG A 176 -1.70 3.76 -19.10
CA ARG A 176 -1.61 2.29 -19.12
C ARG A 176 -0.83 1.77 -17.91
N ASP A 177 0.21 2.50 -17.54
CA ASP A 177 1.07 2.24 -16.40
C ASP A 177 0.77 3.30 -15.34
N GLU A 178 0.57 2.87 -14.09
CA GLU A 178 0.24 3.77 -12.98
C GLU A 178 1.46 3.93 -12.07
N LEU A 179 1.92 5.17 -11.88
CA LEU A 179 2.90 5.48 -10.85
C LEU A 179 2.21 5.39 -9.48
N VAL A 180 2.70 4.51 -8.61
CA VAL A 180 2.07 4.23 -7.31
C VAL A 180 2.71 5.02 -6.18
N GLU A 181 4.04 5.03 -6.15
CA GLU A 181 4.84 5.62 -5.08
C GLU A 181 6.14 6.16 -5.66
N MET A 182 6.59 7.31 -5.18
CA MET A 182 7.92 7.85 -5.44
C MET A 182 8.61 8.16 -4.12
N ARG A 183 9.91 7.85 -4.02
CA ARG A 183 10.72 8.15 -2.83
C ARG A 183 11.81 9.14 -3.15
N PHE A 184 11.93 10.18 -2.34
CA PHE A 184 12.99 11.17 -2.41
C PHE A 184 13.96 11.00 -1.26
N TYR A 185 15.24 11.08 -1.56
CA TYR A 185 16.28 11.26 -0.55
C TYR A 185 16.59 12.76 -0.40
N ILE A 186 16.40 13.30 0.80
CA ILE A 186 16.62 14.72 1.11
C ILE A 186 17.72 14.81 2.17
N PRO A 187 18.96 15.13 1.77
CA PRO A 187 20.07 15.26 2.72
C PRO A 187 20.03 16.59 3.49
N GLY A 188 20.57 16.56 4.72
CA GLY A 188 20.95 17.75 5.47
C GLY A 188 19.93 18.28 6.48
N THR A 189 20.28 19.39 7.11
CA THR A 189 19.45 20.18 8.02
C THR A 189 19.22 21.56 7.41
N VAL A 190 18.08 22.18 7.71
CA VAL A 190 17.75 23.55 7.28
C VAL A 190 17.63 24.44 8.50
N SER A 191 18.17 25.66 8.39
CA SER A 191 18.04 26.67 9.43
C SER A 191 16.77 27.50 9.19
N LYS A 192 15.99 27.75 10.25
CA LYS A 192 14.66 28.39 10.19
C LYS A 192 14.66 29.81 9.58
N LYS A 193 15.83 30.42 9.34
CA LYS A 193 15.99 31.77 8.77
C LYS A 193 15.83 31.86 7.25
N GLU A 194 15.99 30.78 6.50
CA GLU A 194 15.96 30.85 5.02
C GLU A 194 14.54 30.87 4.41
N VAL A 195 13.48 30.73 5.22
CA VAL A 195 12.11 30.56 4.71
C VAL A 195 11.32 31.88 4.62
N ASN A 196 11.67 32.90 5.40
CA ASN A 196 11.08 34.22 5.27
C ASN A 196 12.04 35.11 4.47
N GLY A 197 11.79 35.25 3.17
CA GLY A 197 12.51 36.17 2.29
C GLY A 197 12.26 37.65 2.60
N ASP A 198 12.39 38.05 3.85
CA ASP A 198 12.49 39.45 4.27
C ASP A 198 13.98 39.78 4.47
N GLU A 199 14.61 40.28 3.41
CA GLU A 199 15.83 41.07 3.51
C GLU A 199 15.51 42.41 4.20
N ASP A 200 15.37 42.42 5.53
CA ASP A 200 15.75 43.56 6.38
C ASP A 200 15.34 43.32 7.84
N ALA A 201 16.27 42.82 8.66
CA ALA A 201 16.38 43.19 10.07
C ALA A 201 17.73 42.72 10.64
N SER A 202 18.71 43.61 10.57
CA SER A 202 19.94 43.49 11.34
C SER A 202 19.66 43.54 12.85
N GLY A 203 20.11 42.54 13.59
CA GLY A 203 20.45 42.65 15.02
C GLY A 203 19.43 42.07 16.00
N ALA A 204 19.61 40.79 16.37
CA ALA A 204 19.37 40.29 17.72
C ALA A 204 20.11 38.95 17.91
N GLU A 205 20.66 38.79 19.10
CA GLU A 205 21.66 37.84 19.57
C GLU A 205 21.14 36.39 19.70
N ASP A 206 22.06 35.43 19.57
CA ASP A 206 22.05 34.04 20.05
C ASP A 206 20.71 33.46 20.57
N GLU A 207 19.82 33.09 19.65
CA GLU A 207 18.87 32.00 19.89
C GLU A 207 19.42 30.73 19.24
N GLU A 208 19.52 29.64 20.00
CA GLU A 208 19.84 28.30 19.50
C GLU A 208 18.93 28.01 18.29
N VAL A 209 19.52 28.04 17.09
CA VAL A 209 18.79 27.75 15.86
C VAL A 209 18.49 26.26 15.90
N ASP A 210 17.25 25.90 16.22
CA ASP A 210 16.75 24.53 16.08
C ASP A 210 16.96 24.09 14.62
N GLU A 211 18.05 23.40 14.36
CA GLU A 211 18.34 22.77 13.07
C GLU A 211 17.31 21.66 12.86
N GLN A 212 16.28 21.93 12.05
CA GLN A 212 15.31 20.91 11.67
C GLN A 212 15.86 20.11 10.49
N ASN A 213 15.59 18.80 10.50
CA ASN A 213 15.91 17.95 9.36
C ASN A 213 15.20 18.46 8.10
N ALA A 214 15.96 18.65 7.00
CA ALA A 214 15.44 19.14 5.73
C ALA A 214 14.29 18.27 5.19
N ALA A 215 14.33 16.96 5.46
CA ALA A 215 13.27 16.03 5.08
C ALA A 215 11.95 16.32 5.82
N ASN A 216 12.01 16.70 7.11
CA ASN A 216 10.80 17.02 7.86
C ASN A 216 10.15 18.30 7.34
N LEU A 217 10.95 19.33 7.06
CA LEU A 217 10.44 20.59 6.50
C LEU A 217 9.83 20.38 5.11
N PHE A 218 10.49 19.57 4.26
CA PHE A 218 9.96 19.21 2.96
C PHE A 218 8.62 18.46 3.08
N TYR A 219 8.54 17.50 4.01
CA TYR A 219 7.33 16.73 4.28
C TYR A 219 6.18 17.63 4.76
N GLU A 220 6.44 18.54 5.71
CA GLU A 220 5.45 19.51 6.22
C GLU A 220 4.97 20.45 5.11
N THR A 221 5.90 20.97 4.29
CA THR A 221 5.56 21.84 3.15
C THR A 221 4.75 21.09 2.09
N LEU A 222 5.06 19.82 1.83
CA LEU A 222 4.32 19.00 0.89
C LEU A 222 2.92 18.65 1.41
N MET A 223 2.80 18.33 2.69
CA MET A 223 1.52 18.10 3.37
C MET A 223 0.60 19.32 3.26
N ASP A 224 1.13 20.51 3.54
CA ASP A 224 0.41 21.79 3.46
C ASP A 224 -0.03 22.10 2.02
N LYS A 225 0.92 22.11 1.06
CA LYS A 225 0.60 22.46 -0.34
C LYS A 225 -0.28 21.45 -1.07
N ALA A 226 -0.24 20.18 -0.68
CA ALA A 226 -1.14 19.17 -1.20
C ALA A 226 -2.44 19.04 -0.39
N GLU A 227 -2.64 19.91 0.61
CA GLU A 227 -3.82 19.93 1.48
C GLU A 227 -4.11 18.54 2.11
N ILE A 228 -3.05 17.77 2.37
CA ILE A 228 -3.12 16.40 2.90
C ILE A 228 -3.37 16.49 4.42
N GLY A 229 -4.63 16.68 4.78
CA GLY A 229 -5.07 16.67 6.18
C GLY A 229 -6.08 17.76 6.54
N GLU A 230 -5.98 18.94 5.92
CA GLU A 230 -6.92 20.05 6.18
C GLU A 230 -8.33 19.78 5.62
N VAL A 231 -8.43 19.00 4.53
CA VAL A 231 -9.72 18.70 3.87
C VAL A 231 -10.61 17.75 4.69
N ALA A 232 -10.14 17.18 5.79
CA ALA A 232 -10.90 16.19 6.57
C ALA A 232 -11.99 16.81 7.48
N GLY A 233 -12.02 18.14 7.66
CA GLY A 233 -12.96 18.81 8.56
C GLY A 233 -12.59 18.64 10.04
N ALA A 234 -13.46 19.09 10.94
CA ALA A 234 -13.25 18.94 12.38
C ALA A 234 -13.28 17.45 12.77
N THR A 235 -12.29 17.01 13.55
CA THR A 235 -12.30 15.68 14.15
C THR A 235 -13.43 15.59 15.16
N PHE A 236 -14.24 14.53 15.08
CA PHE A 236 -15.32 14.24 16.03
C PHE A 236 -14.80 13.52 17.28
N ALA A 237 -13.82 12.64 17.10
CA ALA A 237 -13.19 11.89 18.18
C ALA A 237 -11.74 11.55 17.81
N THR A 238 -10.86 11.52 18.81
CA THR A 238 -9.48 11.06 18.65
C THR A 238 -9.17 10.03 19.73
N PHE A 239 -8.63 8.89 19.32
CA PHE A 239 -8.12 7.84 20.21
C PHE A 239 -6.61 7.73 20.03
N GLN A 240 -5.84 7.96 21.08
CA GLN A 240 -4.39 8.01 21.00
C GLN A 240 -3.76 6.65 21.29
N ASP A 241 -2.61 6.40 20.67
CA ASP A 241 -1.70 5.29 20.98
C ASP A 241 -2.32 3.88 20.94
N ILE A 242 -3.23 3.63 19.98
CA ILE A 242 -3.90 2.34 19.83
C ILE A 242 -2.97 1.30 19.20
N LEU A 243 -2.80 0.17 19.89
CA LEU A 243 -1.99 -0.94 19.42
C LEU A 243 -2.68 -1.68 18.26
N HIS A 244 -2.02 -1.71 17.11
CA HIS A 244 -2.42 -2.48 15.94
C HIS A 244 -1.51 -3.69 15.76
N LEU A 245 -2.12 -4.86 15.60
CA LEU A 245 -1.43 -6.10 15.26
C LEU A 245 -1.23 -6.21 13.74
N THR A 246 -2.10 -5.60 12.94
CA THR A 246 -2.02 -5.58 11.47
C THR A 246 -2.68 -4.30 10.93
N PRO A 247 -1.96 -3.44 10.18
CA PRO A 247 -0.49 -3.34 10.10
C PRO A 247 0.12 -3.20 11.50
N ARG A 248 1.31 -3.77 11.73
CA ARG A 248 1.92 -3.76 13.05
C ARG A 248 2.41 -2.35 13.39
N GLY A 249 1.91 -1.77 14.47
CA GLY A 249 2.32 -0.44 14.91
C GLY A 249 1.42 0.11 16.01
N ARG A 250 1.75 1.31 16.47
CA ARG A 250 0.85 2.12 17.28
C ARG A 250 0.38 3.29 16.43
N PHE A 251 -0.93 3.52 16.44
CA PHE A 251 -1.58 4.54 15.63
C PHE A 251 -2.56 5.32 16.50
N ASP A 252 -2.59 6.63 16.29
CA ASP A 252 -3.71 7.45 16.72
C ASP A 252 -4.84 7.29 15.69
N ILE A 253 -6.08 7.26 16.16
CA ILE A 253 -7.27 7.14 15.33
C ILE A 253 -8.05 8.44 15.45
N ASP A 254 -8.02 9.25 14.39
CA ASP A 254 -8.88 10.42 14.28
C ASP A 254 -10.12 10.09 13.46
N MET A 255 -11.29 10.40 13.99
CA MET A 255 -12.56 10.10 13.35
C MET A 255 -13.20 11.38 12.85
N TYR A 256 -13.57 11.40 11.58
CA TYR A 256 -14.29 12.49 10.90
C TYR A 256 -15.68 12.00 10.48
N GLU A 257 -16.45 12.85 9.81
CA GLU A 257 -17.83 12.52 9.39
C GLU A 257 -17.90 11.35 8.39
N ASN A 258 -17.04 11.34 7.37
CA ASN A 258 -17.10 10.36 6.28
C ASN A 258 -15.91 9.37 6.25
N SER A 259 -14.87 9.68 7.00
CA SER A 259 -13.62 8.91 7.05
C SER A 259 -13.02 8.91 8.45
N PHE A 260 -12.09 8.00 8.68
CA PHE A 260 -11.18 8.05 9.83
C PHE A 260 -9.74 8.00 9.33
N ARG A 261 -8.82 8.54 10.11
CA ARG A 261 -7.39 8.61 9.82
C ARG A 261 -6.63 7.80 10.86
N LEU A 262 -5.72 6.94 10.41
CA LEU A 262 -4.79 6.20 11.25
C LEU A 262 -3.44 6.87 11.17
N ARG A 263 -3.10 7.65 12.19
CA ARG A 263 -1.86 8.43 12.25
C ARG A 263 -0.81 7.65 13.03
N GLY A 264 0.15 7.06 12.33
CA GLY A 264 1.32 6.42 12.93
C GLY A 264 2.53 7.34 12.89
N LYS A 265 3.64 6.92 13.50
CA LYS A 265 4.91 7.67 13.44
C LYS A 265 5.50 7.74 12.03
N THR A 266 5.30 6.69 11.24
CA THR A 266 5.93 6.50 9.92
C THR A 266 4.91 6.47 8.79
N TYR A 267 3.66 6.09 9.09
CA TYR A 267 2.62 5.92 8.09
C TYR A 267 1.33 6.54 8.59
N ASP A 268 0.67 7.23 7.68
CA ASP A 268 -0.62 7.85 7.90
C ASP A 268 -1.61 7.30 6.88
N TYR A 269 -2.79 6.86 7.31
CA TYR A 269 -3.78 6.29 6.42
C TYR A 269 -5.15 6.95 6.58
N LYS A 270 -5.67 7.54 5.51
CA LYS A 270 -7.05 8.04 5.46
C LYS A 270 -7.97 6.97 4.88
N ILE A 271 -8.92 6.49 5.68
CA ILE A 271 -9.82 5.40 5.29
C ILE A 271 -11.27 5.89 5.33
N GLN A 272 -11.96 5.78 4.20
CA GLN A 272 -13.39 6.10 4.09
C GLN A 272 -14.23 5.02 4.79
N TYR A 273 -15.30 5.41 5.51
CA TYR A 273 -16.18 4.42 6.16
C TYR A 273 -16.88 3.49 5.16
N GLN A 274 -17.04 3.94 3.91
CA GLN A 274 -17.62 3.14 2.84
C GLN A 274 -16.76 1.92 2.48
N SER A 275 -15.43 2.05 2.60
CA SER A 275 -14.46 0.98 2.32
C SER A 275 -14.51 -0.14 3.37
N ILE A 276 -15.07 0.13 4.56
CA ILE A 276 -15.29 -0.90 5.58
C ILE A 276 -16.43 -1.82 5.14
N LYS A 277 -16.12 -3.07 4.81
CA LYS A 277 -17.12 -4.09 4.47
C LYS A 277 -17.54 -4.90 5.69
N LYS A 278 -16.63 -5.11 6.63
CA LYS A 278 -16.85 -5.96 7.81
C LYS A 278 -16.29 -5.31 9.06
N PHE A 279 -16.98 -5.49 10.17
CA PHE A 279 -16.60 -4.96 11.46
C PHE A 279 -16.78 -6.05 12.51
N PHE A 280 -15.68 -6.51 13.11
CA PHE A 280 -15.67 -7.59 14.08
C PHE A 280 -15.17 -7.11 15.44
N ILE A 281 -15.78 -7.63 16.50
CA ILE A 281 -15.26 -7.54 17.87
C ILE A 281 -15.05 -8.97 18.35
N LEU A 282 -13.80 -9.32 18.63
CA LEU A 282 -13.34 -10.67 18.90
C LEU A 282 -12.62 -10.68 20.26
N PRO A 283 -13.28 -11.11 21.34
CA PRO A 283 -12.66 -11.25 22.66
C PRO A 283 -11.52 -12.26 22.59
N LYS A 284 -10.37 -11.93 23.16
CA LYS A 284 -9.23 -12.83 23.19
C LYS A 284 -9.41 -13.85 24.33
N ASN A 285 -8.73 -14.99 24.20
CA ASN A 285 -8.77 -16.07 25.19
C ASN A 285 -8.06 -15.74 26.53
N ASP A 286 -7.39 -14.58 26.62
CA ASP A 286 -6.67 -14.17 27.82
C ASP A 286 -7.55 -13.40 28.83
N GLU A 287 -8.83 -13.16 28.51
CA GLU A 287 -9.79 -12.39 29.32
C GLU A 287 -9.35 -10.96 29.67
N VAL A 288 -8.26 -10.47 29.07
CA VAL A 288 -7.70 -9.13 29.30
C VAL A 288 -7.82 -8.25 28.08
N HIS A 289 -7.75 -8.85 26.88
CA HIS A 289 -7.77 -8.12 25.63
C HIS A 289 -9.00 -8.43 24.78
N THR A 290 -9.37 -7.47 23.95
CA THR A 290 -10.32 -7.65 22.87
C THR A 290 -9.73 -7.14 21.57
N LEU A 291 -10.03 -7.84 20.48
CA LEU A 291 -9.58 -7.49 19.15
C LEU A 291 -10.71 -6.84 18.36
N ILE A 292 -10.46 -5.64 17.86
CA ILE A 292 -11.36 -5.01 16.90
C ILE A 292 -10.76 -5.20 15.51
N THR A 293 -11.49 -5.89 14.63
CA THR A 293 -11.01 -6.18 13.26
C THR A 293 -11.91 -5.53 12.22
N LEU A 294 -11.33 -4.76 11.31
CA LEU A 294 -12.01 -4.10 10.20
C LEU A 294 -11.60 -4.75 8.88
N GLY A 295 -12.56 -5.25 8.12
CA GLY A 295 -12.34 -5.73 6.75
C GLY A 295 -12.52 -4.61 5.74
N LEU A 296 -11.49 -4.33 4.96
CA LEU A 296 -11.41 -3.24 4.00
C LEU A 296 -11.46 -3.74 2.55
N ASP A 297 -12.20 -3.02 1.72
CA ASP A 297 -12.22 -3.19 0.27
C ASP A 297 -12.38 -1.80 -0.39
N PRO A 298 -11.34 -1.26 -1.04
CA PRO A 298 -10.04 -1.90 -1.33
C PRO A 298 -9.16 -2.12 -0.08
N PRO A 299 -8.21 -3.08 -0.11
CA PRO A 299 -7.29 -3.32 1.00
C PRO A 299 -6.36 -2.14 1.21
N LEU A 300 -5.99 -1.88 2.47
CA LEU A 300 -5.01 -0.85 2.82
C LEU A 300 -3.65 -1.20 2.21
N ARG A 301 -2.92 -0.23 1.67
CA ARG A 301 -1.60 -0.45 1.07
C ARG A 301 -0.51 0.17 1.93
N GLN A 302 0.62 -0.52 2.01
CA GLN A 302 1.85 -0.02 2.60
C GLN A 302 2.99 -0.47 1.70
N GLY A 303 3.43 0.42 0.82
CA GLY A 303 4.28 0.06 -0.33
C GLY A 303 3.67 -1.08 -1.14
N GLN A 304 4.42 -2.17 -1.35
CA GLN A 304 3.94 -3.33 -2.11
C GLN A 304 2.94 -4.21 -1.33
N THR A 305 2.91 -4.13 0.01
CA THR A 305 2.09 -5.01 0.85
C THR A 305 0.65 -4.50 0.94
N ARG A 306 -0.32 -5.41 0.85
CA ARG A 306 -1.75 -5.13 0.99
C ARG A 306 -2.31 -5.75 2.26
N TYR A 307 -3.03 -4.95 3.05
CA TYR A 307 -3.71 -5.34 4.27
C TYR A 307 -5.23 -5.28 4.06
N PRO A 308 -5.89 -6.41 3.73
CA PRO A 308 -7.35 -6.48 3.61
C PRO A 308 -8.05 -6.36 4.96
N PHE A 309 -7.33 -6.58 6.07
CA PHE A 309 -7.86 -6.44 7.42
C PHE A 309 -6.95 -5.57 8.26
N ILE A 310 -7.58 -4.71 9.06
CA ILE A 310 -6.94 -3.97 10.14
C ILE A 310 -7.32 -4.66 11.45
N VAL A 311 -6.34 -5.02 12.28
CA VAL A 311 -6.56 -5.71 13.55
C VAL A 311 -5.99 -4.85 14.67
N MET A 312 -6.87 -4.31 15.51
CA MET A 312 -6.55 -3.52 16.70
C MET A 312 -6.66 -4.39 17.94
N GLN A 313 -5.73 -4.23 18.89
CA GLN A 313 -5.78 -4.88 20.20
C GLN A 313 -5.99 -3.82 21.28
N LEU A 314 -7.07 -3.98 22.03
CA LEU A 314 -7.46 -3.09 23.12
C LEU A 314 -7.51 -3.87 24.43
N LYS A 315 -7.24 -3.20 25.54
CA LYS A 315 -7.43 -3.79 26.86
C LYS A 315 -8.87 -3.58 27.33
N LEU A 316 -9.38 -4.53 28.11
CA LEU A 316 -10.75 -4.49 28.63
C LEU A 316 -10.89 -3.54 29.82
N ASP A 317 -9.82 -3.34 30.60
CA ASP A 317 -9.75 -2.52 31.82
C ASP A 317 -9.44 -1.03 31.55
N GLU A 318 -9.06 -0.69 30.31
CA GLU A 318 -8.74 0.67 29.93
C GLU A 318 -10.04 1.46 29.67
N GLU A 319 -10.34 2.41 30.56
CA GLU A 319 -11.46 3.34 30.43
C GLU A 319 -11.02 4.64 29.74
N VAL A 320 -11.91 5.21 28.93
CA VAL A 320 -11.68 6.49 28.27
C VAL A 320 -12.82 7.44 28.60
N ASN A 321 -12.47 8.68 28.87
CA ASN A 321 -13.39 9.80 28.94
C ASN A 321 -13.26 10.60 27.64
N LEU A 322 -14.32 10.64 26.84
CA LEU A 322 -14.30 11.24 25.51
C LEU A 322 -15.55 12.09 25.29
N ASP A 323 -15.33 13.38 25.05
CA ASP A 323 -16.33 14.31 24.54
C ASP A 323 -16.28 14.32 23.01
N LEU A 324 -17.42 14.06 22.36
CA LEU A 324 -17.51 14.18 20.92
C LEU A 324 -17.53 15.66 20.51
N ASN A 325 -16.60 16.03 19.65
CA ASN A 325 -16.52 17.39 19.09
C ASN A 325 -17.50 17.53 17.91
N MET A 326 -18.80 17.55 18.23
CA MET A 326 -19.90 17.69 17.27
C MET A 326 -20.86 18.77 17.73
N THR A 327 -21.46 19.51 16.78
CA THR A 327 -22.55 20.43 17.11
C THR A 327 -23.79 19.67 17.53
N GLU A 328 -24.52 20.22 18.51
CA GLU A 328 -25.75 19.61 19.07
C GLU A 328 -26.81 19.35 17.98
N GLU A 329 -26.87 20.23 16.97
CA GLU A 329 -27.72 20.08 15.79
C GLU A 329 -27.40 18.83 14.95
N LEU A 330 -26.12 18.50 14.73
CA LEU A 330 -25.73 17.31 13.97
C LEU A 330 -26.03 16.03 14.75
N LEU A 331 -25.82 16.06 16.07
CA LEU A 331 -26.11 14.94 16.96
C LEU A 331 -27.62 14.64 16.95
N GLU A 332 -28.47 15.66 17.11
CA GLU A 332 -29.92 15.48 17.09
C GLU A 332 -30.49 15.13 15.71
N THR A 333 -29.89 15.64 14.62
CA THR A 333 -30.46 15.46 13.28
C THR A 333 -30.03 14.15 12.62
N LYS A 334 -28.73 13.81 12.64
CA LYS A 334 -28.17 12.65 11.92
C LYS A 334 -27.87 11.44 12.81
N TYR A 335 -27.46 11.68 14.06
CA TYR A 335 -26.88 10.65 14.93
C TYR A 335 -27.71 10.34 16.18
N LYS A 336 -28.95 10.83 16.22
CA LYS A 336 -29.90 10.55 17.29
C LYS A 336 -30.03 9.04 17.52
N ASP A 337 -29.92 8.64 18.79
CA ASP A 337 -29.90 7.25 19.27
C ASP A 337 -28.71 6.38 18.80
N LYS A 338 -27.72 6.95 18.11
CA LYS A 338 -26.52 6.23 17.64
C LYS A 338 -25.26 6.64 18.39
N LEU A 339 -25.12 7.92 18.71
CA LEU A 339 -23.96 8.49 19.39
C LEU A 339 -24.41 9.32 20.60
N ASP A 340 -23.71 9.14 21.71
CA ASP A 340 -23.81 9.94 22.92
C ASP A 340 -22.81 11.12 22.81
N SER A 341 -23.12 12.29 23.39
CA SER A 341 -22.21 13.46 23.38
C SER A 341 -20.96 13.23 24.25
N HIS A 342 -21.14 12.51 25.35
CA HIS A 342 -20.10 12.18 26.32
C HIS A 342 -20.05 10.66 26.52
N TYR A 343 -18.84 10.11 26.54
CA TYR A 343 -18.60 8.71 26.87
C TYR A 343 -17.67 8.57 28.06
N GLU A 344 -18.09 7.77 29.04
CA GLU A 344 -17.28 7.28 30.15
C GLU A 344 -17.49 5.77 30.24
N ALA A 345 -16.64 5.02 29.54
CA ALA A 345 -16.73 3.57 29.43
C ALA A 345 -15.39 2.96 28.98
N PRO A 346 -15.23 1.62 29.04
CA PRO A 346 -14.08 0.94 28.48
C PRO A 346 -13.83 1.33 27.00
N ILE A 347 -12.57 1.58 26.65
CA ILE A 347 -12.13 2.11 25.36
C ILE A 347 -12.63 1.28 24.18
N HIS A 348 -12.63 -0.05 24.33
CA HIS A 348 -13.13 -0.96 23.31
C HIS A 348 -14.61 -0.78 23.01
N HIS A 349 -15.41 -0.43 24.01
CA HIS A 349 -16.84 -0.17 23.87
C HIS A 349 -17.08 1.20 23.24
N VAL A 350 -16.32 2.22 23.67
CA VAL A 350 -16.41 3.57 23.10
C VAL A 350 -16.02 3.56 21.63
N ILE A 351 -14.86 3.01 21.27
CA ILE A 351 -14.41 2.86 19.87
C ILE A 351 -15.47 2.10 19.07
N ALA A 352 -16.00 0.99 19.59
CA ALA A 352 -17.00 0.20 18.89
C ALA A 352 -18.30 0.97 18.62
N LYS A 353 -18.80 1.71 19.61
CA LYS A 353 -19.99 2.56 19.48
C LYS A 353 -19.76 3.68 18.47
N VAL A 354 -18.65 4.41 18.57
CA VAL A 354 -18.34 5.54 17.68
C VAL A 354 -18.18 5.05 16.24
N PHE A 355 -17.42 3.98 15.99
CA PHE A 355 -17.31 3.38 14.67
C PHE A 355 -18.66 2.91 14.12
N LYS A 356 -19.49 2.25 14.93
CA LYS A 356 -20.82 1.82 14.50
C LYS A 356 -21.73 3.00 14.17
N GLY A 357 -21.69 4.07 14.96
CA GLY A 357 -22.50 5.27 14.78
C GLY A 357 -22.13 6.03 13.50
N LEU A 358 -20.83 6.22 13.25
CA LEU A 358 -20.33 6.95 12.08
C LEU A 358 -20.35 6.11 10.79
N SER A 359 -19.91 4.84 10.85
CA SER A 359 -19.86 3.98 9.65
C SER A 359 -21.20 3.33 9.29
N GLY A 360 -22.13 3.25 10.24
CA GLY A 360 -23.40 2.50 10.10
C GLY A 360 -23.22 0.99 9.90
N LYS A 361 -22.00 0.45 10.06
CA LYS A 361 -21.72 -0.97 9.82
C LYS A 361 -22.15 -1.83 11.01
N LYS A 362 -22.73 -3.00 10.71
CA LYS A 362 -23.12 -3.96 11.73
C LYS A 362 -21.89 -4.62 12.36
N ILE A 363 -21.85 -4.62 13.69
CA ILE A 363 -20.85 -5.36 14.47
C ILE A 363 -21.14 -6.86 14.39
N ILE A 364 -20.10 -7.63 14.07
CA ILE A 364 -20.10 -9.09 14.07
C ILE A 364 -19.32 -9.56 15.30
N MET A 365 -19.92 -10.44 16.09
CA MET A 365 -19.32 -11.05 17.28
C MET A 365 -19.22 -12.57 17.09
N PRO A 366 -18.42 -13.28 17.90
CA PRO A 366 -18.41 -14.73 17.92
C PRO A 366 -19.81 -15.32 18.10
N SER A 367 -20.04 -16.46 17.43
CA SER A 367 -21.31 -17.16 17.49
C SER A 367 -21.63 -17.59 18.93
N LYS A 368 -22.87 -17.42 19.36
CA LYS A 368 -23.34 -17.97 20.65
C LYS A 368 -23.41 -19.49 20.62
N ASP A 369 -23.51 -20.07 19.42
CA ASP A 369 -23.59 -21.52 19.20
C ASP A 369 -22.23 -22.21 19.32
N PHE A 370 -21.14 -21.45 19.51
CA PHE A 370 -19.80 -22.01 19.69
C PHE A 370 -19.19 -21.52 21.00
N VAL A 371 -18.83 -22.48 21.84
CA VAL A 371 -18.06 -22.26 23.06
C VAL A 371 -16.99 -23.35 23.08
N SER A 372 -15.73 -22.94 23.21
CA SER A 372 -14.61 -23.87 23.26
C SER A 372 -14.69 -24.74 24.53
N HIS A 373 -13.92 -25.83 24.57
CA HIS A 373 -13.86 -26.70 25.75
C HIS A 373 -13.50 -25.93 27.04
N HIS A 374 -12.70 -24.87 26.93
CA HIS A 374 -12.29 -24.01 28.05
C HIS A 374 -13.23 -22.82 28.28
N ASN A 375 -14.47 -22.85 27.76
CA ASN A 375 -15.41 -21.73 27.79
C ASN A 375 -14.92 -20.45 27.09
N MET A 376 -14.07 -20.60 26.07
CA MET A 376 -13.53 -19.48 25.31
C MET A 376 -14.25 -19.29 23.97
N ASN A 377 -14.14 -18.10 23.37
CA ASN A 377 -14.80 -17.77 22.11
C ASN A 377 -13.94 -18.10 20.88
N GLY A 378 -12.63 -18.28 21.05
CA GLY A 378 -11.68 -18.58 19.98
C GLY A 378 -10.96 -19.89 20.22
N VAL A 379 -10.64 -20.61 19.13
CA VAL A 379 -9.82 -21.82 19.15
C VAL A 379 -8.39 -21.46 18.81
N LYS A 380 -7.45 -21.87 19.65
CA LYS A 380 -6.02 -21.67 19.39
C LYS A 380 -5.56 -22.60 18.27
N CYS A 381 -4.99 -22.03 17.21
CA CYS A 381 -4.49 -22.77 16.06
C CYS A 381 -3.39 -22.00 15.33
N SER A 382 -2.78 -22.63 14.33
CA SER A 382 -1.76 -22.01 13.49
C SER A 382 -2.18 -22.05 12.02
N ILE A 383 -1.85 -21.02 11.26
CA ILE A 383 -1.84 -21.06 9.79
C ILE A 383 -0.38 -21.00 9.36
N LYS A 384 0.08 -22.05 8.68
CA LYS A 384 1.51 -22.22 8.34
C LYS A 384 2.36 -22.08 9.63
N ALA A 385 3.33 -21.18 9.64
CA ALA A 385 4.20 -20.91 10.79
C ALA A 385 3.63 -19.87 11.78
N ASN A 386 2.45 -19.28 11.54
CA ASN A 386 1.91 -18.22 12.40
C ASN A 386 0.82 -18.76 13.34
N GLU A 387 1.00 -18.54 14.63
CA GLU A 387 0.01 -18.85 15.68
C GLU A 387 -1.06 -17.76 15.78
N GLY A 388 -2.30 -18.16 16.03
CA GLY A 388 -3.42 -17.25 16.21
C GLY A 388 -4.66 -17.90 16.83
N LEU A 389 -5.79 -17.23 16.68
CA LEU A 389 -7.09 -17.66 17.15
C LEU A 389 -8.06 -17.75 15.98
N LEU A 390 -8.71 -18.89 15.83
CA LEU A 390 -9.82 -19.13 14.93
C LEU A 390 -11.14 -18.87 15.65
N PHE A 391 -11.88 -17.86 15.20
CA PHE A 391 -13.21 -17.52 15.70
C PHE A 391 -14.30 -18.09 14.79
N CYS A 392 -15.21 -18.84 15.41
CA CYS A 392 -16.42 -19.36 14.77
C CYS A 392 -17.53 -18.30 14.86
N LEU A 393 -17.91 -17.71 13.72
CA LEU A 393 -18.97 -16.70 13.63
C LEU A 393 -20.22 -17.30 13.00
N ASP A 394 -21.36 -16.62 13.09
CA ASP A 394 -22.64 -17.15 12.59
C ASP A 394 -22.66 -17.51 11.09
N LYS A 395 -21.89 -16.78 10.28
CA LYS A 395 -21.87 -16.90 8.81
C LYS A 395 -20.46 -17.11 8.24
N SER A 396 -19.44 -17.19 9.09
CA SER A 396 -18.04 -17.19 8.64
C SER A 396 -17.09 -17.67 9.73
N PHE A 397 -15.89 -18.05 9.32
CA PHE A 397 -14.74 -18.21 10.19
C PHE A 397 -13.79 -17.03 10.03
N MET A 398 -13.19 -16.59 11.12
CA MET A 398 -12.20 -15.52 11.12
C MET A 398 -10.97 -15.94 11.91
N PHE A 399 -9.82 -15.99 11.27
CA PHE A 399 -8.53 -16.22 11.93
C PHE A 399 -7.75 -14.91 12.04
N VAL A 400 -7.29 -14.60 13.24
CA VAL A 400 -6.52 -13.39 13.59
C VAL A 400 -5.41 -13.79 14.57
N PRO A 401 -4.27 -13.08 14.64
CA PRO A 401 -3.98 -11.79 14.00
C PRO A 401 -3.36 -11.87 12.60
N LYS A 402 -2.49 -12.84 12.32
CA LYS A 402 -1.73 -12.89 11.05
C LYS A 402 -1.56 -14.34 10.53
N PRO A 403 -1.81 -14.60 9.23
CA PRO A 403 -2.49 -13.73 8.28
C PRO A 403 -3.98 -13.64 8.62
N ALA A 404 -4.56 -12.44 8.68
CA ALA A 404 -5.98 -12.26 8.92
C ALA A 404 -6.78 -12.94 7.79
N THR A 405 -7.43 -14.06 8.09
CA THR A 405 -8.07 -14.93 7.10
C THR A 405 -9.56 -15.03 7.40
N TYR A 406 -10.37 -14.65 6.43
CA TYR A 406 -11.83 -14.65 6.52
C TYR A 406 -12.42 -15.65 5.52
N VAL A 407 -13.20 -16.61 6.02
CA VAL A 407 -13.84 -17.64 5.20
C VAL A 407 -15.34 -17.62 5.44
N GLN A 408 -16.14 -17.45 4.39
CA GLN A 408 -17.60 -17.49 4.51
C GLN A 408 -18.09 -18.95 4.59
N ILE A 409 -19.06 -19.23 5.45
CA ILE A 409 -19.62 -20.59 5.56
C ILE A 409 -20.27 -21.02 4.23
N GLU A 410 -20.91 -20.09 3.52
CA GLU A 410 -21.55 -20.35 2.22
C GLU A 410 -20.56 -20.79 1.14
N SER A 411 -19.30 -20.36 1.21
CA SER A 411 -18.24 -20.75 0.27
C SER A 411 -17.58 -22.08 0.61
N ILE A 412 -17.93 -22.75 1.72
CA ILE A 412 -17.29 -24.00 2.15
C ILE A 412 -17.94 -25.20 1.45
N ALA A 413 -17.13 -26.04 0.80
CA ALA A 413 -17.56 -27.29 0.19
C ALA A 413 -17.67 -28.40 1.24
N SER A 414 -16.58 -28.60 2.00
CA SER A 414 -16.44 -29.55 3.09
C SER A 414 -15.32 -29.13 4.05
N ILE A 415 -15.41 -29.56 5.30
CA ILE A 415 -14.35 -29.44 6.29
C ILE A 415 -13.80 -30.82 6.60
N THR A 416 -12.48 -31.02 6.53
CA THR A 416 -11.84 -32.29 6.89
C THR A 416 -11.02 -32.10 8.17
N MET A 417 -11.27 -32.94 9.16
CA MET A 417 -10.43 -33.04 10.36
C MET A 417 -9.46 -34.20 10.19
N SER A 418 -8.16 -33.92 10.21
CA SER A 418 -7.09 -34.90 10.01
C SER A 418 -6.09 -34.88 11.17
N ARG A 419 -5.40 -36.00 11.38
CA ARG A 419 -4.38 -36.12 12.43
C ARG A 419 -3.03 -35.61 11.92
N VAL A 420 -2.31 -34.87 12.76
CA VAL A 420 -0.94 -34.42 12.46
C VAL A 420 0.01 -35.62 12.45
N GLY A 421 0.55 -35.94 11.26
CA GLY A 421 1.58 -36.95 11.04
C GLY A 421 1.03 -38.38 11.02
N GLY A 422 1.14 -39.04 9.87
CA GLY A 422 0.63 -40.41 9.62
C GLY A 422 1.32 -41.54 10.41
N ALA A 423 1.97 -41.27 11.54
CA ALA A 423 2.60 -42.29 12.37
C ALA A 423 2.50 -41.98 13.88
N LEU A 424 2.00 -42.97 14.61
CA LEU A 424 1.96 -43.12 16.07
C LEU A 424 0.94 -42.30 16.88
N ALA A 425 0.29 -43.03 17.80
CA ALA A 425 -0.94 -42.70 18.50
C ALA A 425 -0.87 -41.59 19.58
N ALA A 426 0.10 -40.67 19.56
CA ALA A 426 0.37 -39.76 20.68
C ALA A 426 0.18 -38.25 20.42
N SER A 427 -0.20 -37.81 19.21
CA SER A 427 -0.41 -36.36 18.97
C SER A 427 -1.65 -35.85 19.72
N ARG A 428 -1.46 -34.87 20.61
CA ARG A 428 -2.52 -34.17 21.37
C ARG A 428 -3.29 -33.15 20.54
N THR A 429 -2.86 -32.95 19.29
CA THR A 429 -3.41 -31.95 18.38
C THR A 429 -3.83 -32.56 17.04
N PHE A 430 -4.71 -31.85 16.34
CA PHE A 430 -5.21 -32.21 15.01
C PHE A 430 -5.26 -30.97 14.11
N ASP A 431 -5.49 -31.21 12.82
CA ASP A 431 -5.57 -30.18 11.79
C ASP A 431 -6.98 -30.13 11.20
N ILE A 432 -7.41 -28.94 10.80
CA ILE A 432 -8.67 -28.68 10.10
C ILE A 432 -8.36 -28.09 8.74
N THR A 433 -8.78 -28.78 7.69
CA THR A 433 -8.70 -28.28 6.32
C THR A 433 -10.09 -27.88 5.85
N ILE A 434 -10.27 -26.59 5.55
CA ILE A 434 -11.50 -26.04 4.98
C ILE A 434 -11.35 -25.97 3.47
N THR A 435 -12.04 -26.83 2.74
CA THR A 435 -12.07 -26.83 1.28
C THR A 435 -13.17 -25.90 0.77
N LEU A 436 -12.82 -24.97 -0.11
CA LEU A 436 -13.77 -24.02 -0.69
C LEU A 436 -14.49 -24.61 -1.91
N LYS A 437 -15.71 -24.12 -2.16
CA LYS A 437 -16.49 -24.45 -3.37
C LYS A 437 -15.77 -23.91 -4.61
N ASN A 438 -16.09 -24.51 -5.76
CA ASN A 438 -15.61 -24.08 -7.08
C ASN A 438 -14.09 -24.11 -7.26
N GLY A 439 -13.35 -24.92 -6.49
CA GLY A 439 -11.91 -25.06 -6.64
C GLY A 439 -11.10 -23.82 -6.26
N GLN A 440 -11.65 -22.92 -5.43
CA GLN A 440 -10.98 -21.70 -4.97
C GLN A 440 -9.84 -21.95 -3.96
N GLY A 441 -9.41 -23.20 -3.78
CA GLY A 441 -8.36 -23.62 -2.86
C GLY A 441 -8.87 -24.13 -1.51
N GLU A 442 -7.94 -24.27 -0.57
CA GLU A 442 -8.17 -24.77 0.78
C GLU A 442 -7.42 -23.93 1.82
N HIS A 443 -7.99 -23.87 3.03
CA HIS A 443 -7.36 -23.25 4.18
C HIS A 443 -7.11 -24.30 5.27
N GLN A 444 -5.85 -24.61 5.54
CA GLN A 444 -5.44 -25.52 6.60
C GLN A 444 -5.10 -24.74 7.87
N PHE A 445 -5.74 -25.14 8.97
CA PHE A 445 -5.48 -24.67 10.32
C PHE A 445 -4.90 -25.83 11.12
N SER A 446 -3.68 -25.68 11.60
CA SER A 446 -2.94 -26.73 12.27
C SER A 446 -2.82 -26.52 13.78
N ASN A 447 -2.37 -27.55 14.48
CA ASN A 447 -2.04 -27.51 15.90
C ASN A 447 -3.23 -27.17 16.83
N ILE A 448 -4.42 -27.68 16.50
CA ILE A 448 -5.63 -27.51 17.31
C ILE A 448 -5.68 -28.57 18.39
N ASN A 449 -5.94 -28.20 19.65
CA ASN A 449 -6.05 -29.16 20.76
C ASN A 449 -7.23 -30.13 20.54
N ARG A 450 -7.00 -31.43 20.74
CA ARG A 450 -8.01 -32.49 20.59
C ARG A 450 -9.27 -32.26 21.42
N GLU A 451 -9.16 -31.58 22.56
CA GLU A 451 -10.31 -31.22 23.41
C GLU A 451 -11.34 -30.33 22.67
N GLU A 452 -10.90 -29.57 21.67
CA GLU A 452 -11.76 -28.68 20.88
C GLU A 452 -12.50 -29.40 19.75
N GLN A 453 -12.23 -30.69 19.52
CA GLN A 453 -12.84 -31.48 18.45
C GLN A 453 -14.37 -31.58 18.62
N GLN A 454 -14.86 -32.01 19.78
CA GLN A 454 -16.30 -32.18 20.03
C GLN A 454 -17.09 -30.86 19.92
N PRO A 455 -16.64 -29.74 20.53
CA PRO A 455 -17.28 -28.43 20.33
C PRO A 455 -17.35 -28.00 18.86
N LEU A 456 -16.28 -28.23 18.09
CA LEU A 456 -16.24 -27.86 16.68
C LEU A 456 -17.18 -28.71 15.82
N GLU A 457 -17.25 -30.02 16.06
CA GLU A 457 -18.20 -30.91 15.40
C GLU A 457 -19.64 -30.50 15.68
N ALA A 458 -19.97 -30.21 16.94
CA ALA A 458 -21.30 -29.75 17.33
C ALA A 458 -21.69 -28.45 16.60
N PHE A 459 -20.74 -27.52 16.46
CA PHE A 459 -20.95 -26.28 15.72
C PHE A 459 -21.13 -26.52 14.21
N PHE A 460 -20.32 -27.41 13.60
CA PHE A 460 -20.45 -27.75 12.19
C PHE A 460 -21.80 -28.41 11.89
N GLN A 461 -22.26 -29.31 12.77
CA GLN A 461 -23.59 -29.90 12.68
C GLN A 461 -24.69 -28.85 12.83
N ALA A 462 -24.58 -27.96 13.82
CA ALA A 462 -25.57 -26.90 14.05
C ALA A 462 -25.70 -25.92 12.88
N LYS A 463 -24.58 -25.60 12.20
CA LYS A 463 -24.58 -24.75 11.01
C LYS A 463 -24.81 -25.51 9.69
N GLY A 464 -25.00 -26.83 9.74
CA GLY A 464 -25.26 -27.68 8.56
C GLY A 464 -24.08 -27.77 7.60
N ILE A 465 -22.85 -27.65 8.09
CA ILE A 465 -21.63 -27.74 7.29
C ILE A 465 -21.27 -29.22 7.10
N ARG A 466 -20.98 -29.64 5.87
CA ARG A 466 -20.47 -30.97 5.60
C ARG A 466 -19.06 -31.09 6.18
N PHE A 467 -18.84 -32.00 7.11
CA PHE A 467 -17.52 -32.28 7.63
C PHE A 467 -17.22 -33.78 7.60
N LYS A 468 -15.94 -34.13 7.43
CA LYS A 468 -15.41 -35.49 7.48
C LYS A 468 -14.40 -35.55 8.62
N ASN A 469 -14.55 -36.53 9.51
CA ASN A 469 -13.61 -36.76 10.59
C ASN A 469 -12.81 -38.03 10.32
N GLU A 470 -11.57 -37.87 9.87
CA GLU A 470 -10.68 -39.00 9.55
C GLU A 470 -10.00 -39.56 10.81
N MET A 471 -10.13 -38.92 11.97
CA MET A 471 -9.55 -39.38 13.23
C MET A 471 -10.33 -40.54 13.87
N LEU A 472 -11.63 -40.67 13.57
CA LEU A 472 -12.48 -41.73 14.13
C LEU A 472 -12.34 -43.05 13.34
N ASP A 473 -12.15 -42.97 12.03
CA ASP A 473 -12.05 -44.14 11.16
C ASP A 473 -10.88 -45.05 11.55
N ASP A 474 -9.73 -44.47 11.94
CA ASP A 474 -8.53 -45.21 12.39
C ASP A 474 -8.70 -45.93 13.73
N SER A 475 -9.53 -45.40 14.64
CA SER A 475 -9.79 -46.07 15.92
C SER A 475 -10.67 -47.32 15.74
N SER A 476 -11.59 -47.27 14.78
CA SER A 476 -12.48 -48.39 14.46
C SER A 476 -11.76 -49.50 13.68
N THR A 477 -10.78 -49.15 12.84
CA THR A 477 -9.95 -50.13 12.12
C THR A 477 -8.93 -50.80 13.04
N LEU A 478 -8.35 -50.08 14.00
CA LEU A 478 -7.48 -50.68 15.03
C LEU A 478 -8.24 -51.61 15.99
N LEU A 479 -9.46 -51.24 16.41
CA LEU A 479 -10.33 -52.12 17.21
C LEU A 479 -10.75 -53.38 16.43
N LYS A 480 -11.07 -53.25 15.14
CA LYS A 480 -11.37 -54.40 14.27
C LYS A 480 -10.16 -55.29 14.01
N ALA A 481 -8.96 -54.72 13.87
CA ALA A 481 -7.73 -55.49 13.72
C ALA A 481 -7.38 -56.27 15.01
N ALA A 482 -7.56 -55.66 16.19
CA ALA A 482 -7.33 -56.32 17.48
C ALA A 482 -8.36 -57.42 17.80
N LEU A 483 -9.61 -57.28 17.33
CA LEU A 483 -10.63 -58.32 17.46
C LEU A 483 -10.40 -59.49 16.49
N ASN A 484 -9.90 -59.23 15.28
CA ASN A 484 -9.51 -60.28 14.34
C ASN A 484 -8.29 -61.10 14.79
N ASP A 485 -7.45 -60.57 15.68
CA ASP A 485 -6.26 -61.28 16.20
C ASP A 485 -6.58 -62.19 17.41
N GLN A 486 -7.76 -62.06 18.03
CA GLN A 486 -8.20 -62.95 19.12
C GLN A 486 -9.03 -64.15 18.65
N ASP A 487 -9.57 -64.12 17.42
CA ASP A 487 -10.40 -65.20 16.87
C ASP A 487 -9.61 -66.28 16.10
N LEU A 488 -8.27 -66.23 16.10
CA LEU A 488 -7.41 -67.24 15.46
C LEU A 488 -6.80 -68.27 16.42
N ALA A 489 -7.31 -68.36 17.65
CA ALA A 489 -6.86 -69.32 18.66
C ALA A 489 -7.94 -70.36 19.03
N SER A 490 -8.55 -71.04 18.05
CA SER A 490 -9.15 -72.37 18.30
C SER A 490 -9.44 -73.16 17.03
N SER A 491 -8.90 -74.39 17.00
CA SER A 491 -9.37 -75.59 16.30
C SER A 491 -8.40 -76.16 15.25
N ASP A 492 -7.95 -77.36 15.61
CA ASP A 492 -7.15 -78.35 14.92
C ASP A 492 -7.79 -78.95 13.66
N ASP A 493 -6.88 -79.50 12.85
CA ASP A 493 -6.92 -80.69 11.97
C ASP A 493 -7.45 -80.69 10.52
N ASP A 494 -6.52 -81.18 9.68
CA ASP A 494 -6.59 -82.05 8.50
C ASP A 494 -7.19 -81.57 7.15
N ASP A 495 -6.33 -81.30 6.15
CA ASP A 495 -5.87 -82.31 5.15
C ASP A 495 -5.28 -81.67 3.87
N ALA A 496 -4.17 -82.28 3.43
CA ALA A 496 -3.55 -82.36 2.10
C ALA A 496 -3.58 -81.20 1.07
N GLY A 497 -2.38 -80.80 0.62
CA GLY A 497 -2.18 -80.15 -0.69
C GLY A 497 -0.78 -79.61 -0.96
N ALA A 498 0.15 -80.50 -1.32
CA ALA A 498 1.55 -80.23 -1.64
C ALA A 498 1.84 -79.08 -2.63
N ASN A 499 2.90 -78.29 -2.40
CA ASN A 499 4.06 -78.18 -3.32
C ASN A 499 5.21 -77.26 -2.81
N ARG A 500 6.36 -77.89 -2.50
CA ARG A 500 7.76 -77.58 -2.90
C ARG A 500 8.36 -76.15 -2.89
N GLY A 501 9.45 -76.01 -2.12
CA GLY A 501 10.71 -75.30 -2.45
C GLY A 501 11.01 -74.05 -1.59
N SER A 502 11.85 -74.10 -0.53
CA SER A 502 13.32 -73.79 -0.49
C SER A 502 13.68 -72.46 -1.17
N ALA A 503 13.96 -71.36 -0.45
CA ALA A 503 15.18 -71.01 0.31
C ALA A 503 16.39 -70.66 -0.59
N ASP A 504 17.10 -69.60 -0.19
CA ASP A 504 18.30 -68.95 -0.78
C ASP A 504 18.08 -68.10 -2.04
N GLU A 505 18.85 -67.05 -2.36
CA GLU A 505 19.73 -66.07 -1.70
C GLU A 505 20.02 -65.05 -2.85
N ASP A 506 20.53 -63.86 -2.51
CA ASP A 506 21.00 -62.74 -3.37
C ASP A 506 21.50 -63.08 -4.80
N ASP A 507 21.19 -62.22 -5.80
CA ASP A 507 22.21 -61.39 -6.51
C ASP A 507 21.67 -60.46 -7.63
N GLU A 508 22.15 -59.21 -7.57
CA GLU A 508 22.61 -58.28 -8.63
C GLU A 508 21.93 -58.10 -10.02
N SER A 509 21.26 -56.92 -10.17
CA SER A 509 21.40 -55.85 -11.22
C SER A 509 21.32 -56.15 -12.75
N PRO A 510 21.34 -55.15 -13.67
CA PRO A 510 20.69 -53.82 -13.78
C PRO A 510 20.03 -53.59 -15.19
N ASP A 511 19.20 -52.54 -15.34
CA ASP A 511 18.99 -51.83 -16.64
C ASP A 511 18.18 -50.54 -16.35
N GLU A 512 18.79 -49.35 -16.29
CA GLU A 512 19.11 -48.43 -17.41
C GLU A 512 17.85 -47.93 -18.14
N ASP A 513 17.41 -46.70 -17.79
CA ASP A 513 16.99 -45.65 -18.73
C ASP A 513 16.36 -44.43 -18.00
N PHE A 514 17.14 -43.78 -17.12
CA PHE A 514 16.80 -42.44 -16.60
C PHE A 514 17.76 -41.42 -17.22
N GLN A 515 17.29 -40.70 -18.24
CA GLN A 515 17.94 -39.52 -18.78
C GLN A 515 17.52 -38.28 -17.97
N ALA A 516 18.51 -37.75 -17.23
CA ALA A 516 18.46 -36.45 -16.60
C ALA A 516 18.82 -35.37 -17.63
N ASP A 517 17.98 -34.34 -17.74
CA ASP A 517 18.37 -33.08 -18.37
C ASP A 517 18.09 -31.91 -17.41
N SER A 518 19.20 -31.32 -16.96
CA SER A 518 19.44 -29.92 -16.61
C SER A 518 18.62 -29.25 -15.49
N ASP A 519 19.19 -29.30 -14.29
CA ASP A 519 19.07 -28.26 -13.26
C ASP A 519 19.81 -26.99 -13.71
N SER A 520 19.08 -25.87 -13.73
CA SER A 520 19.62 -24.51 -13.89
C SER A 520 19.61 -23.83 -12.52
N ASP A 521 20.74 -23.94 -11.81
CA ASP A 521 21.05 -23.17 -10.60
C ASP A 521 21.12 -21.66 -10.91
N VAL A 522 20.23 -20.88 -10.30
CA VAL A 522 20.35 -19.42 -10.23
C VAL A 522 20.96 -19.09 -8.88
N ALA A 523 22.20 -18.60 -8.91
CA ALA A 523 22.99 -18.26 -7.74
C ALA A 523 22.38 -17.10 -6.94
N GLU A 524 22.30 -17.29 -5.62
CA GLU A 524 22.13 -16.23 -4.64
C GLU A 524 23.42 -15.40 -4.53
N GLU A 525 23.34 -14.10 -4.83
CA GLU A 525 24.39 -13.14 -4.47
C GLU A 525 23.85 -12.19 -3.39
N TYR A 526 24.23 -12.50 -2.15
CA TYR A 526 24.37 -11.53 -1.07
C TYR A 526 25.66 -11.90 -0.34
N ASP A 527 26.75 -11.17 -0.60
CA ASP A 527 27.87 -11.11 0.33
C ASP A 527 28.30 -9.66 0.54
N SER A 528 28.33 -9.31 1.81
CA SER A 528 28.60 -8.00 2.37
C SER A 528 29.89 -8.09 3.18
N ALA A 529 31.04 -8.00 2.53
CA ALA A 529 32.31 -7.52 3.08
C ALA A 529 33.44 -7.79 2.08
N HIS A 530 33.95 -6.74 1.43
CA HIS A 530 35.28 -6.83 0.83
C HIS A 530 36.08 -5.56 1.10
N GLU A 531 36.80 -5.57 2.22
CA GLU A 531 38.02 -4.77 2.36
C GLU A 531 39.08 -5.36 1.43
N SER A 532 39.68 -4.52 0.59
CA SER A 532 40.96 -4.86 -0.04
C SER A 532 41.90 -3.68 0.06
N SER A 533 42.83 -3.86 1.00
CA SER A 533 44.13 -3.21 1.07
C SER A 533 44.94 -3.47 -0.19
N GLY A 534 45.75 -2.48 -0.57
CA GLY A 534 46.42 -2.40 -1.86
C GLY A 534 47.54 -3.40 -2.12
N SER A 535 47.96 -3.39 -3.37
CA SER A 535 49.32 -3.74 -3.79
C SER A 535 49.66 -3.01 -5.08
N ASP A 536 50.78 -2.28 -5.00
CA ASP A 536 51.58 -1.66 -6.06
C ASP A 536 52.00 -2.64 -7.18
N ALA A 537 52.53 -2.03 -8.26
CA ALA A 537 53.25 -2.60 -9.40
C ALA A 537 52.37 -2.90 -10.64
N SER A 538 52.70 -2.50 -11.86
CA SER A 538 53.89 -1.82 -12.39
C SER A 538 53.61 -1.40 -13.84
N ASP A 539 54.26 -0.32 -14.21
CA ASP A 539 54.43 0.30 -15.53
C ASP A 539 54.99 -0.65 -16.62
N ALA A 540 54.50 -0.52 -17.86
CA ALA A 540 55.11 -1.05 -19.09
C ALA A 540 54.50 -0.40 -20.36
N GLU A 541 55.05 0.77 -20.69
CA GLU A 541 55.38 1.35 -22.00
C GLU A 541 54.99 0.68 -23.36
N MET A 542 54.39 1.55 -24.22
CA MET A 542 54.70 1.86 -25.65
C MET A 542 54.17 0.92 -26.79
N PRO A 543 54.12 1.35 -28.07
CA PRO A 543 53.78 2.65 -28.68
C PRO A 543 52.99 2.60 -30.05
N ASP A 544 52.59 3.80 -30.51
CA ASP A 544 52.46 4.38 -31.89
C ASP A 544 51.71 3.68 -33.05
N ALA A 545 50.81 4.45 -33.69
CA ALA A 545 50.77 4.66 -35.15
C ALA A 545 49.86 5.86 -35.55
N ASP A 546 50.52 6.85 -36.15
CA ASP A 546 50.17 8.03 -36.97
C ASP A 546 48.79 8.10 -37.69
N ASP A 547 48.22 9.32 -37.85
CA ASP A 547 48.40 10.11 -39.09
C ASP A 547 47.68 11.51 -39.05
N ASP A 548 48.49 12.55 -39.32
CA ASP A 548 48.30 13.85 -40.00
C ASP A 548 47.02 14.71 -39.88
N ALA A 549 47.19 15.97 -39.45
CA ALA A 549 47.27 17.14 -40.37
C ALA A 549 47.38 18.49 -39.63
N ASP A 550 48.40 19.26 -40.05
CA ASP A 550 48.87 20.58 -39.59
C ASP A 550 47.87 21.75 -39.66
N ASP A 551 48.03 22.74 -38.77
CA ASP A 551 48.32 24.12 -39.22
C ASP A 551 49.06 24.92 -38.13
N ASP A 552 50.13 25.58 -38.55
CA ASP A 552 51.13 26.36 -37.79
C ASP A 552 50.61 27.78 -37.44
N ASP A 553 50.95 28.29 -36.25
CA ASP A 553 51.44 29.68 -36.16
C ASP A 553 52.16 30.02 -34.82
N ALA A 554 53.44 30.36 -34.97
CA ALA A 554 54.22 31.41 -34.30
C ALA A 554 54.40 31.48 -32.75
N ALA A 555 55.54 30.93 -32.31
CA ALA A 555 56.66 31.59 -31.58
C ALA A 555 56.54 32.10 -30.12
N PRO A 556 57.67 32.12 -29.37
CA PRO A 556 57.72 31.91 -27.91
C PRO A 556 58.17 33.13 -27.09
N SER A 557 57.97 33.11 -25.77
CA SER A 557 58.98 33.62 -24.82
C SER A 557 58.68 33.22 -23.38
N ASP A 558 59.76 32.83 -22.70
CA ASP A 558 59.93 32.52 -21.28
C ASP A 558 59.23 33.48 -20.30
N ASP A 559 58.73 32.96 -19.18
CA ASP A 559 59.28 33.37 -17.88
C ASP A 559 58.88 32.46 -16.71
N ASP A 560 59.82 32.42 -15.77
CA ASP A 560 60.03 31.54 -14.63
C ASP A 560 58.87 31.10 -13.71
N ARG A 561 58.95 29.84 -13.29
CA ARG A 561 58.32 29.30 -12.07
C ARG A 561 59.03 29.82 -10.82
N PRO A 562 58.30 29.94 -9.70
CA PRO A 562 58.83 29.45 -8.42
C PRO A 562 57.94 28.40 -7.74
N LYS A 563 58.60 27.40 -7.17
CA LYS A 563 58.06 26.25 -6.47
C LYS A 563 57.53 26.57 -5.06
N LYS A 564 56.48 25.83 -4.69
CA LYS A 564 56.13 25.21 -3.39
C LYS A 564 56.16 26.07 -2.11
N LYS A 565 55.06 25.98 -1.34
CA LYS A 565 55.09 25.52 0.06
C LYS A 565 53.74 25.00 0.53
N ILE A 566 53.71 23.71 0.83
CA ILE A 566 52.72 23.04 1.70
C ILE A 566 53.07 23.44 3.14
N LYS A 567 52.05 23.78 3.94
CA LYS A 567 52.16 23.80 5.41
C LYS A 567 51.01 23.00 5.99
N LYS A 568 51.44 22.02 6.79
CA LYS A 568 50.80 21.29 7.91
C LYS A 568 49.29 21.38 8.07
#